data_AF-F3FEA1-F1
#
_entry.id   AF-F3FEA1-F1
#
_cell.length_a   1.000
_cell.length_b   1.000
_cell.length_c   1.000
_cell.angle_alpha   90.00
_cell.angle_beta   90.00
_cell.angle_gamma   90.00
#
_symmetry.space_group_name_H-M   'P 1'
#
loop_
_entity.id
_entity.type
_entity.pdbx_description
1 polymer ?
#
loop_
_entity_poly.entity_id
_entity_poly.type
_entity_poly.pdbx_seq_one_letter_code
_entity_poly.pdbx_strand_id
1 'polypeptide(L)'
;MQQQRRTRAGMIEQTRAKLVAAARQAFASQGFAHTSMDDFTAEVSLTRGAVYHHFGNKEGLLLAVIEQIETEVGERLQAISDAAPSPWEAFRRRCRAYL
;
A
#
# COMPACT_ATOMS: atom_id res chain seq x y z
N MET A 1 -13.56 -17.66 23.74
CA MET A 1 -12.57 -17.24 22.72
C MET A 1 -12.37 -15.74 22.89
N GLN A 2 -11.24 -15.33 23.47
CA GLN A 2 -11.03 -13.97 23.98
C GLN A 2 -10.85 -12.95 22.85
N GLN A 3 -11.67 -11.88 22.90
CA GLN A 3 -11.55 -10.70 22.04
C GLN A 3 -10.23 -9.98 22.39
N GLN A 4 -9.20 -10.20 21.58
CA GLN A 4 -7.91 -9.55 21.73
C GLN A 4 -8.10 -8.02 21.61
N ARG A 5 -7.93 -7.34 22.74
CA ARG A 5 -8.05 -5.89 22.91
C ARG A 5 -7.10 -5.21 21.92
N ARG A 6 -7.61 -4.71 20.79
CA ARG A 6 -6.81 -4.04 19.76
C ARG A 6 -6.02 -2.92 20.41
N THR A 7 -4.70 -2.98 20.34
CA THR A 7 -3.84 -1.93 20.89
C THR A 7 -4.06 -0.65 20.08
N ARG A 8 -3.87 0.51 20.72
CA ARG A 8 -3.97 1.81 20.03
C ARG A 8 -3.07 1.85 18.79
N ALA A 9 -1.88 1.27 18.87
CA ALA A 9 -0.96 1.13 17.75
C ALA A 9 -1.53 0.27 16.60
N GLY A 10 -2.16 -0.87 16.91
CA GLY A 10 -2.78 -1.72 15.88
C GLY A 10 -3.98 -1.07 15.17
N MET A 11 -4.75 -0.23 15.89
CA MET A 11 -5.83 0.56 15.28
C MET A 11 -5.30 1.65 14.34
N ILE A 12 -4.20 2.30 14.72
CA ILE A 12 -3.51 3.29 13.90
C ILE A 12 -3.00 2.64 12.61
N GLU A 13 -2.34 1.48 12.71
CA GLU A 13 -1.81 0.79 11.52
C GLU A 13 -2.92 0.32 10.58
N GLN A 14 -4.03 -0.21 11.11
CA GLN A 14 -5.20 -0.56 10.28
C GLN A 14 -5.79 0.65 9.57
N THR A 15 -5.80 1.81 10.23
CA THR A 15 -6.31 3.06 9.62
C THR A 15 -5.36 3.51 8.52
N ARG A 16 -4.05 3.51 8.77
CA ARG A 16 -3.03 3.80 7.77
C ARG A 16 -3.17 2.90 6.55
N ALA A 17 -3.26 1.58 6.73
CA ALA A 17 -3.41 0.62 5.63
C ALA A 17 -4.66 0.87 4.78
N LYS A 18 -5.80 1.18 5.41
CA LYS A 18 -7.04 1.55 4.69
C LYS A 18 -6.88 2.83 3.87
N LEU A 19 -6.19 3.83 4.41
CA LEU A 19 -5.92 5.09 3.71
C LEU A 19 -5.05 4.88 2.48
N VAL A 20 -3.98 4.10 2.60
CA VAL A 20 -3.10 3.80 1.46
C VAL A 20 -3.85 3.01 0.39
N ALA A 21 -4.67 2.02 0.78
CA ALA A 21 -5.48 1.27 -0.17
C ALA A 21 -6.48 2.15 -0.94
N ALA A 22 -7.18 3.05 -0.24
CA ALA A 22 -8.11 3.99 -0.85
C ALA A 22 -7.40 4.96 -1.81
N ALA A 23 -6.27 5.52 -1.37
CA ALA A 23 -5.46 6.42 -2.16
C ALA A 23 -4.93 5.75 -3.43
N ARG A 24 -4.46 4.51 -3.34
CA ARG A 24 -4.01 3.73 -4.49
C ARG A 24 -5.11 3.56 -5.54
N GLN A 25 -6.35 3.27 -5.12
CA GLN A 25 -7.49 3.16 -6.03
C GLN A 25 -7.83 4.51 -6.67
N ALA A 26 -7.84 5.60 -5.89
CA ALA A 26 -8.12 6.94 -6.40
C ALA A 26 -7.05 7.38 -7.42
N PHE A 27 -5.77 7.23 -7.09
CA PHE A 27 -4.67 7.57 -7.99
C PHE A 27 -4.68 6.74 -9.27
N ALA A 28 -5.03 5.45 -9.20
CA ALA A 28 -5.13 4.59 -10.37
C ALA A 28 -6.32 4.93 -11.29
N SER A 29 -7.45 5.36 -10.72
CA SER A 29 -8.68 5.63 -11.47
C SER A 29 -8.75 7.04 -12.04
N GLN A 30 -8.30 8.05 -11.29
CA GLN A 30 -8.45 9.47 -11.63
C GLN A 30 -7.12 10.13 -11.99
N GLY A 31 -6.00 9.45 -11.74
CA GLY A 31 -4.66 10.01 -11.83
C GLY A 31 -4.30 10.85 -10.60
N PHE A 32 -3.00 10.91 -10.32
CA PHE A 32 -2.49 11.65 -9.16
C PHE A 32 -2.94 13.12 -9.19
N ALA A 33 -2.72 13.85 -10.27
CA ALA A 33 -3.02 15.29 -10.35
C ALA A 33 -4.48 15.63 -10.01
N HIS A 34 -5.45 14.85 -10.50
CA HIS A 34 -6.88 15.12 -10.33
C HIS A 34 -7.48 14.60 -9.03
N THR A 35 -6.74 13.80 -8.24
CA THR A 35 -7.24 13.27 -6.97
C THR A 35 -7.12 14.32 -5.85
N SER A 36 -8.18 14.55 -5.08
CA SER A 36 -8.13 15.37 -3.85
C SER A 36 -8.01 14.48 -2.61
N MET A 37 -7.21 14.90 -1.61
CA MET A 37 -7.14 14.20 -0.32
C MET A 37 -8.48 14.21 0.43
N ASP A 38 -9.33 15.19 0.18
CA ASP A 38 -10.61 15.33 0.85
C ASP A 38 -11.70 14.47 0.20
N ASP A 39 -11.60 14.21 -1.10
CA ASP A 39 -12.67 13.57 -1.88
C ASP A 39 -12.71 12.06 -1.60
N PHE A 40 -11.56 11.37 -1.70
CA PHE A 40 -11.54 9.91 -1.48
C PHE A 40 -11.65 9.54 0.00
N THR A 41 -11.36 10.46 0.94
CA THR A 41 -11.45 10.17 2.38
C THR A 41 -12.88 10.15 2.88
N ALA A 42 -13.75 10.94 2.25
CA ALA A 42 -15.20 10.89 2.47
C ALA A 42 -15.78 9.51 2.10
N GLU A 43 -15.30 8.89 1.03
CA GLU A 43 -15.78 7.59 0.54
C GLU A 43 -15.49 6.43 1.52
N VAL A 44 -14.39 6.52 2.27
CA VAL A 44 -13.95 5.46 3.19
C VAL A 44 -14.33 5.69 4.65
N SER A 45 -15.19 6.68 4.94
CA SER A 45 -15.58 7.06 6.31
C SER A 45 -14.39 7.38 7.22
N LEU A 46 -13.31 7.94 6.66
CA LEU A 46 -12.12 8.34 7.40
C LEU A 46 -12.02 9.88 7.44
N THR A 47 -11.46 10.42 8.52
CA THR A 47 -11.38 11.87 8.70
C THR A 47 -10.19 12.45 7.95
N ARG A 48 -10.35 13.65 7.38
CA ARG A 48 -9.24 14.42 6.79
C ARG A 48 -8.06 14.51 7.75
N GLY A 49 -8.34 14.82 9.02
CA GLY A 49 -7.34 14.94 10.07
C GLY A 49 -6.47 13.69 10.23
N ALA A 50 -7.02 12.49 10.06
CA ALA A 50 -6.24 11.25 10.10
C ALA A 50 -5.24 11.16 8.93
N VAL A 51 -5.64 11.56 7.72
CA VAL A 51 -4.78 11.51 6.54
C VAL A 51 -3.65 12.51 6.64
N TYR A 52 -3.97 13.76 6.98
CA TYR A 52 -2.97 14.79 7.19
C TYR A 52 -2.02 14.45 8.34
N HIS A 53 -2.52 13.80 9.41
CA HIS A 53 -1.66 13.32 10.51
C HIS A 53 -0.70 12.21 10.08
N HIS A 54 -1.15 11.26 9.26
CA HIS A 54 -0.34 10.12 8.83
C HIS A 54 0.64 10.43 7.70
N PHE A 55 0.28 11.33 6.80
CA PHE A 55 1.00 11.50 5.53
C PHE A 55 1.43 12.94 5.26
N GLY A 56 0.92 13.93 6.00
CA GLY A 56 1.25 15.34 5.85
C GLY A 56 0.64 15.99 4.62
N ASN A 57 0.94 15.47 3.43
CA ASN A 57 0.46 15.99 2.15
C ASN A 57 0.19 14.86 1.14
N LYS A 58 -0.21 15.27 -0.06
CA LYS A 58 -0.59 14.35 -1.14
C LYS A 58 0.63 13.59 -1.69
N GLU A 59 1.80 14.24 -1.75
CA GLU A 59 3.05 13.56 -2.09
C GLU A 59 3.44 12.49 -1.06
N GLY A 60 3.32 12.78 0.24
CA GLY A 60 3.61 11.83 1.31
C GLY A 60 2.69 10.61 1.28
N LEU A 61 1.42 10.83 0.90
CA LEU A 61 0.49 9.72 0.66
C LEU A 61 0.85 8.92 -0.59
N LEU A 62 1.29 9.57 -1.67
CA LEU A 62 1.78 8.88 -2.85
C LEU A 62 3.02 8.03 -2.55
N LEU A 63 3.97 8.56 -1.77
CA LEU A 63 5.14 7.81 -1.32
C LEU A 63 4.73 6.55 -0.56
N ALA A 64 3.76 6.65 0.37
CA ALA A 64 3.26 5.47 1.09
C ALA A 64 2.58 4.44 0.17
N VAL A 65 1.88 4.89 -0.89
CA VAL A 65 1.32 4.00 -1.92
C VAL A 65 2.43 3.31 -2.71
N ILE A 66 3.48 4.03 -3.10
CA ILE A 66 4.63 3.48 -3.81
C ILE A 66 5.35 2.44 -2.94
N GLU A 67 5.63 2.75 -1.68
CA GLU A 67 6.24 1.81 -0.72
C GLU A 67 5.43 0.52 -0.59
N GLN A 68 4.10 0.62 -0.52
CA GLN A 68 3.23 -0.56 -0.49
C GLN A 68 3.38 -1.39 -1.77
N ILE A 69 3.36 -0.75 -2.95
CA ILE A 69 3.51 -1.43 -4.24
C ILE A 69 4.88 -2.10 -4.34
N GLU A 70 5.95 -1.41 -3.96
CA GLU A 70 7.31 -1.95 -3.98
C GLU A 70 7.45 -3.16 -3.05
N THR A 71 6.82 -3.11 -1.88
CA THR A 71 6.77 -4.24 -0.94
C THR A 71 6.06 -5.44 -1.57
N GLU A 72 4.84 -5.25 -2.10
CA GLU A 72 4.06 -6.32 -2.74
C GLU A 72 4.79 -6.94 -3.95
N VAL A 73 5.43 -6.10 -4.78
CA VAL A 73 6.24 -6.56 -5.91
C VAL A 73 7.45 -7.33 -5.41
N GLY A 74 8.15 -6.82 -4.39
CA GLY A 74 9.29 -7.47 -3.77
C GLY A 74 8.94 -8.87 -3.24
N GLU A 75 7.87 -8.99 -2.47
CA GLU A 75 7.35 -10.26 -1.95
C GLU A 75 7.03 -11.26 -3.07
N ARG A 76 6.33 -10.80 -4.11
CA ARG A 76 6.00 -11.65 -5.26
C ARG A 76 7.23 -12.14 -6.00
N LEU A 77 8.20 -11.27 -6.24
CA LEU A 77 9.45 -11.63 -6.90
C LEU A 77 10.33 -12.54 -6.04
N GLN A 78 10.29 -12.38 -4.71
CA GLN A 78 10.97 -13.26 -3.78
C GLN A 78 10.37 -14.67 -3.83
N ALA A 79 9.05 -14.79 -3.75
CA ALA A 79 8.35 -16.08 -3.84
C ALA A 79 8.66 -16.82 -5.17
N ILE A 80 8.78 -16.10 -6.28
CA ILE A 80 9.19 -16.68 -7.57
C ILE A 80 10.62 -17.23 -7.51
N SER A 81 11.51 -16.53 -6.83
CA SER A 81 12.91 -16.93 -6.68
C SER A 81 13.03 -18.16 -5.79
N ASP A 82 12.31 -18.19 -4.67
CA ASP A 82 12.33 -19.29 -3.70
C ASP A 82 11.76 -20.60 -4.27
N ALA A 83 10.81 -20.51 -5.20
CA ALA A 83 10.21 -21.67 -5.87
C ALA A 83 11.02 -22.20 -7.06
N ALA A 84 12.16 -21.58 -7.41
CA ALA A 84 12.94 -21.97 -8.57
C ALA A 84 13.97 -23.08 -8.25
N PRO A 85 14.21 -24.03 -9.17
CA PRO A 85 15.09 -25.18 -8.93
C PRO A 85 16.58 -24.83 -8.94
N SER A 86 16.97 -23.63 -9.36
CA SER A 86 18.37 -23.16 -9.35
C SER A 86 18.43 -21.63 -9.34
N PRO A 87 19.56 -21.03 -8.90
CA PRO A 87 19.73 -19.58 -8.91
C PRO A 87 19.58 -18.93 -10.30
N TRP A 88 20.02 -19.62 -11.36
CA TRP A 88 19.87 -19.11 -12.73
C TRP A 88 18.42 -19.09 -13.19
N GLU A 89 17.65 -20.13 -12.86
CA GLU A 89 16.23 -20.18 -13.19
C GLU A 89 15.42 -19.19 -12.33
N ALA A 90 15.82 -18.97 -11.07
CA ALA A 90 15.26 -17.91 -10.21
C ALA A 90 15.42 -16.53 -10.86
N PHE A 91 16.64 -16.20 -11.29
CA PHE A 91 16.94 -14.94 -11.98
C PHE A 91 16.09 -14.76 -13.23
N ARG A 92 16.05 -15.77 -14.12
CA ARG A 92 15.25 -15.71 -15.36
C ARG A 92 13.76 -15.51 -15.09
N ARG A 93 13.17 -16.25 -14.14
CA ARG A 93 11.76 -16.14 -13.79
C ARG A 93 11.43 -14.80 -13.15
N ARG A 94 12.30 -14.29 -12.27
CA ARG A 94 12.17 -12.97 -11.65
C ARG A 94 12.23 -11.85 -12.69
N CYS A 95 13.20 -11.87 -13.61
CA CYS A 95 13.28 -10.91 -14.71
C CYS A 95 12.03 -10.92 -15.59
N ARG A 96 11.53 -12.12 -15.96
CA ARG A 96 10.31 -12.27 -16.77
C ARG A 96 9.05 -11.76 -16.05
N ALA A 97 9.00 -11.81 -14.73
CA ALA A 97 7.85 -11.36 -13.97
C ALA A 97 7.86 -9.85 -13.69
N TYR A 98 9.02 -9.20 -13.78
CA TYR A 98 9.19 -7.77 -13.50
C TYR A 98 9.11 -6.88 -14.76
N LEU A 99 9.58 -7.40 -15.91
CA LEU A 99 9.57 -6.73 -17.21
C LEU A 99 8.28 -7.00 -17.98
#